data_AF-A0A2P2CGG0-F1
#
_entry.id   AF-A0A2P2CGG0-F1
#
_cell.length_a   1.000
_cell.length_b   1.000
_cell.length_c   1.000
_cell.angle_alpha   90.00
_cell.angle_beta   90.00
_cell.angle_gamma   90.00
#
_symmetry.space_group_name_H-M   'P 1'
#
loop_
_entity.id
_entity.type
_entity.pdbx_description
1 polymer ?
#
loop_
_entity_poly.entity_id
_entity_poly.type
_entity_poly.pdbx_seq_one_letter_code
_entity_poly.pdbx_strand_id
1 'polypeptide(L)'
;MTTDSPLRTRLRAALLDARRARDAEAASTLRTALAALENAEAVPTTDATAGALEDAPLGVGVTEAARRVLSDADELAVLEAEIASLQEAGRAYACSVPERAVAARRAAERLSALR
;
A
#
# COMPACT_ATOMS: atom_id res chain seq x y z
N MET A 1 16.50 -5.92 -7.95
CA MET A 1 17.18 -5.27 -6.82
C MET A 1 16.15 -4.39 -6.16
N THR A 2 15.65 -4.77 -4.99
CA THR A 2 14.77 -3.90 -4.21
C THR A 2 15.65 -2.77 -3.68
N THR A 3 15.42 -1.55 -4.15
CA THR A 3 16.13 -0.36 -3.67
C THR A 3 15.93 -0.26 -2.16
N ASP A 4 17.01 -0.27 -1.37
CA ASP A 4 16.93 -0.19 0.09
C ASP A 4 16.90 1.28 0.51
N SER A 5 15.76 1.93 0.28
CA SER A 5 15.54 3.31 0.68
C SER A 5 15.34 3.43 2.20
N PRO A 6 15.61 4.60 2.80
CA PRO A 6 15.35 4.85 4.23
C PRO A 6 13.90 4.57 4.64
N LEU A 7 12.93 4.83 3.76
CA LEU A 7 11.52 4.54 4.01
C LEU A 7 11.26 3.04 4.05
N ARG A 8 11.75 2.28 3.05
CA ARG A 8 11.60 0.83 2.99
C ARG A 8 12.27 0.15 4.18
N THR A 9 13.43 0.62 4.62
CA THR A 9 14.09 0.12 5.84
C THR A 9 13.20 0.29 7.07
N ARG A 10 12.61 1.49 7.27
CA ARG A 10 11.68 1.75 8.40
C ARG A 10 10.43 0.88 8.35
N LEU A 11 9.79 0.76 7.19
CA LEU A 11 8.60 -0.09 7.01
C LEU A 11 8.91 -1.57 7.29
N ARG A 12 10.05 -2.09 6.82
CA ARG A 12 10.46 -3.48 7.10
C ARG A 12 10.81 -3.70 8.56
N ALA A 13 11.47 -2.74 9.22
CA ALA A 13 11.73 -2.80 10.65
C ALA A 13 10.43 -2.85 11.46
N ALA A 14 9.48 -1.94 11.16
CA ALA A 14 8.16 -1.95 11.78
C ALA A 14 7.39 -3.25 11.52
N LEU A 15 7.54 -3.85 10.33
CA LEU A 15 6.91 -5.14 10.00
C LEU A 15 7.48 -6.27 10.85
N LEU A 16 8.79 -6.28 11.06
CA LEU A 16 9.44 -7.27 11.92
C LEU A 16 8.94 -7.13 13.36
N ASP A 17 8.83 -5.91 13.87
CA ASP A 17 8.33 -5.64 15.23
C ASP A 17 6.86 -6.02 15.38
N ALA A 18 6.01 -5.70 14.40
CA ALA A 18 4.61 -6.14 14.37
C ALA A 18 4.48 -7.67 14.41
N ARG A 19 5.30 -8.39 13.64
CA ARG A 19 5.31 -9.86 13.64
C ARG A 19 5.75 -10.43 15.00
N ARG A 20 6.75 -9.82 15.64
CA ARG A 20 7.19 -10.21 16.99
C ARG A 20 6.11 -10.00 18.03
N ALA A 21 5.38 -8.89 17.94
CA ALA A 21 4.24 -8.57 18.79
C ALA A 21 2.98 -9.41 18.47
N ARG A 22 3.01 -10.23 17.41
CA ARG A 22 1.84 -10.96 16.88
C ARG A 22 0.67 -10.05 16.50
N ASP A 23 0.96 -8.81 16.11
CA ASP A 23 -0.01 -7.85 15.60
C ASP A 23 -0.24 -8.12 14.09
N ALA A 24 -1.22 -8.98 13.80
CA ALA A 24 -1.55 -9.37 12.44
C ALA A 24 -2.11 -8.21 11.60
N GLU A 25 -2.82 -7.27 12.23
CA GLU A 25 -3.38 -6.10 11.58
C GLU A 25 -2.26 -5.15 11.12
N ALA A 26 -1.33 -4.82 12.03
CA ALA A 26 -0.14 -4.03 11.69
C ALA A 26 0.70 -4.69 10.61
N ALA A 27 0.95 -6.00 10.74
CA ALA A 27 1.72 -6.74 9.77
C ALA A 27 1.03 -6.76 8.38
N SER A 28 -0.30 -6.75 8.34
CA SER A 28 -1.04 -6.63 7.07
C SER A 28 -0.89 -5.25 6.45
N THR A 29 -1.14 -4.18 7.21
CA THR A 29 -0.99 -2.78 6.74
C THR A 29 0.41 -2.53 6.18
N LEU A 30 1.46 -2.94 6.91
CA LEU A 30 2.85 -2.70 6.52
C LEU A 30 3.25 -3.48 5.27
N ARG A 31 2.74 -4.70 5.09
CA ARG A 31 2.95 -5.47 3.85
C ARG A 31 2.25 -4.83 2.66
N THR A 32 1.02 -4.34 2.84
CA THR A 32 0.28 -3.64 1.78
C THR A 32 1.03 -2.38 1.36
N ALA A 33 1.54 -1.58 2.30
CA ALA A 33 2.33 -0.39 1.98
C ALA A 33 3.63 -0.71 1.23
N LEU A 34 4.37 -1.76 1.65
CA LEU A 34 5.57 -2.21 0.92
C LEU A 34 5.22 -2.69 -0.50
N ALA A 35 4.13 -3.44 -0.66
CA ALA A 35 3.66 -3.88 -1.97
C ALA A 35 3.24 -2.70 -2.86
N ALA A 36 2.62 -1.64 -2.31
CA ALA A 36 2.30 -0.43 -3.07
C ALA A 36 3.56 0.26 -3.62
N LEU A 37 4.65 0.32 -2.84
CA LEU A 37 5.94 0.84 -3.31
C LEU A 37 6.56 -0.04 -4.39
N GLU A 38 6.49 -1.36 -4.25
CA GLU A 38 6.97 -2.31 -5.26
C GLU A 38 6.14 -2.21 -6.56
N ASN A 39 4.83 -2.06 -6.44
CA ASN A 39 3.90 -1.86 -7.56
C ASN A 39 4.08 -0.50 -8.23
N ALA A 40 4.61 0.53 -7.54
CA ALA A 40 4.93 1.80 -8.16
C ALA A 40 6.25 1.75 -8.96
N GLU A 41 7.20 0.90 -8.56
CA GLU A 41 8.44 0.62 -9.31
C GLU A 41 8.17 -0.28 -10.53
N ALA A 42 7.21 -1.19 -10.42
CA ALA A 42 6.68 -1.97 -11.53
C ALA A 42 5.73 -1.09 -12.36
N VAL A 43 6.03 -0.86 -13.63
CA VAL A 43 5.09 -0.19 -14.57
C VAL A 43 3.69 -0.82 -14.45
N PRO A 44 2.59 -0.04 -14.49
CA PRO A 44 1.34 -0.42 -13.86
C PRO A 44 0.81 -1.76 -14.36
N THR A 45 0.76 -2.77 -13.47
CA THR A 45 -0.18 -3.87 -13.66
C THR A 45 -1.53 -3.35 -13.24
N THR A 46 -2.31 -2.92 -14.22
CA THR A 46 -3.77 -2.83 -14.08
C THR A 46 -4.25 -4.13 -13.42
N ASP A 47 -5.15 -3.99 -12.43
CA ASP A 47 -5.81 -5.05 -11.65
C ASP A 47 -5.19 -5.43 -10.31
N ALA A 48 -5.34 -4.52 -9.34
CA ALA A 48 -5.59 -4.89 -7.95
C ALA A 48 -7.03 -4.50 -7.55
N THR A 49 -8.01 -4.86 -8.38
CA THR A 49 -9.44 -4.82 -8.04
C THR A 49 -9.81 -6.08 -7.28
N ALA A 50 -9.68 -6.02 -5.95
CA ALA A 50 -10.39 -6.92 -5.06
C ALA A 50 -11.90 -6.62 -5.15
N GLY A 51 -12.58 -7.20 -6.13
CA GLY A 51 -14.04 -7.24 -6.22
C GLY A 51 -14.60 -6.85 -7.60
N ALA A 52 -15.48 -7.73 -8.10
CA ALA A 52 -16.33 -7.65 -9.28
C ALA A 52 -15.71 -8.16 -10.61
N LEU A 53 -16.20 -9.35 -10.98
CA LEU A 53 -16.07 -10.02 -12.26
C LEU A 53 -17.03 -9.39 -13.29
N GLU A 54 -16.65 -9.44 -14.57
CA GLU A 54 -17.42 -9.14 -15.80
C GLU A 54 -17.49 -7.64 -16.22
N ASP A 55 -16.58 -7.18 -17.10
CA ASP A 55 -16.93 -6.57 -18.42
C ASP A 55 -15.69 -6.12 -19.26
N ALA A 56 -15.40 -6.88 -20.33
CA ALA A 56 -14.79 -6.50 -21.64
C ALA A 56 -13.34 -5.93 -21.75
N PRO A 57 -12.75 -5.82 -22.98
CA PRO A 57 -12.16 -6.90 -23.78
C PRO A 57 -10.66 -6.69 -24.10
N LEU A 58 -9.99 -7.82 -24.39
CA LEU A 58 -8.72 -8.07 -25.10
C LEU A 58 -7.86 -6.86 -25.54
N GLY A 59 -6.66 -6.76 -24.97
CA GLY A 59 -5.54 -5.97 -25.49
C GLY A 59 -4.21 -6.71 -25.31
N VAL A 60 -3.83 -7.52 -26.30
CA VAL A 60 -2.49 -8.10 -26.43
C VAL A 60 -1.53 -6.98 -26.81
N GLY A 61 -0.50 -6.73 -26.00
CA GLY A 61 0.55 -5.78 -26.38
C GLY A 61 1.56 -5.50 -25.28
N VAL A 62 2.67 -6.25 -25.30
CA VAL A 62 4.04 -5.77 -25.03
C VAL A 62 4.14 -4.59 -24.06
N THR A 63 4.58 -4.85 -22.82
CA THR A 63 5.45 -3.90 -22.13
C THR A 63 6.30 -4.65 -21.10
N GLU A 64 7.39 -5.26 -21.57
CA GLU A 64 8.58 -5.36 -20.74
C GLU A 64 9.14 -3.94 -20.59
N ALA A 65 8.45 -3.13 -19.78
CA ALA A 65 8.81 -1.75 -19.53
C ALA A 65 9.80 -1.71 -18.37
N ALA A 66 10.89 -0.97 -18.57
CA ALA A 66 11.97 -0.82 -17.61
C ALA A 66 11.40 -0.45 -16.22
N ARG A 67 11.71 -1.27 -15.20
CA ARG A 67 11.43 -0.94 -13.78
C ARG A 67 11.89 0.48 -13.50
N ARG A 68 10.98 1.37 -13.11
CA ARG A 68 11.32 2.74 -12.72
C ARG A 68 11.96 2.66 -11.33
N VAL A 69 13.19 3.16 -11.19
CA VAL A 69 13.77 3.39 -9.86
C VAL A 69 13.04 4.60 -9.28
N LEU A 70 12.27 4.39 -8.21
CA LEU A 70 11.64 5.49 -7.49
C LEU A 70 12.71 6.27 -6.73
N SER A 71 12.60 7.60 -6.74
CA SER A 71 13.35 8.44 -5.81
C SER A 71 12.73 8.36 -4.41
N ASP A 72 13.49 8.74 -3.37
CA ASP A 72 12.95 8.83 -2.00
C ASP A 72 11.70 9.71 -1.92
N ALA A 73 11.64 10.77 -2.72
CA ALA A 73 10.47 11.64 -2.81
C ALA A 73 9.27 10.97 -3.49
N ASP A 74 9.51 10.18 -4.54
CA ASP A 74 8.45 9.40 -5.20
C ASP A 74 7.90 8.34 -4.24
N GLU A 75 8.75 7.66 -3.47
CA GLU A 75 8.31 6.65 -2.49
C GLU A 75 7.47 7.29 -1.37
N LEU A 76 7.88 8.46 -0.87
CA LEU A 76 7.07 9.23 0.08
C LEU A 76 5.73 9.65 -0.51
N ALA A 77 5.69 10.08 -1.77
CA ALA A 77 4.44 10.45 -2.44
C ALA A 77 3.48 9.25 -2.56
N VAL A 78 4.00 8.05 -2.85
CA VAL A 78 3.20 6.82 -2.88
C VAL A 78 2.66 6.49 -1.49
N LEU A 79 3.48 6.60 -0.44
CA LEU A 79 3.03 6.36 0.94
C LEU A 79 1.94 7.36 1.37
N GLU A 80 2.10 8.64 1.05
CA GLU A 80 1.10 9.67 1.35
C GLU A 80 -0.22 9.42 0.61
N ALA A 81 -0.16 8.94 -0.64
CA ALA A 81 -1.35 8.52 -1.38
C ALA A 81 -2.06 7.33 -0.72
N GLU A 82 -1.31 6.34 -0.21
CA GLU A 82 -1.86 5.19 0.52
C GLU A 82 -2.52 5.63 1.84
N ILE A 83 -1.89 6.55 2.59
CA ILE A 83 -2.46 7.13 3.81
C ILE A 83 -3.77 7.86 3.50
N ALA A 84 -3.80 8.68 2.43
CA ALA A 84 -5.00 9.40 2.03
C ALA A 84 -6.13 8.44 1.62
N SER A 85 -5.82 7.36 0.91
CA SER A 85 -6.76 6.30 0.54
C SER A 85 -7.38 5.63 1.77
N LEU A 86 -6.57 5.29 2.77
CA LEU A 86 -7.05 4.72 4.04
C LEU A 86 -7.94 5.69 4.82
N GLN A 87 -7.61 6.98 4.83
CA GLN A 87 -8.44 8.00 5.46
C GLN A 87 -9.80 8.14 4.76
N GLU A 88 -9.83 8.11 3.42
CA GLU A 88 -11.06 8.13 2.65
C GLU A 88 -11.91 6.88 2.90
N ALA A 89 -11.30 5.69 2.89
CA ALA A 89 -11.97 4.44 3.25
C ALA A 89 -12.56 4.52 4.67
N GLY A 90 -11.82 5.11 5.62
CA GLY A 90 -12.30 5.36 6.98
C GLY A 90 -13.55 6.24 7.01
N ARG A 91 -13.63 7.29 6.19
CA ARG A 91 -14.83 8.14 6.05
C ARG A 91 -15.97 7.37 5.40
N ALA A 92 -15.70 6.64 4.31
CA ALA A 92 -16.72 5.89 3.57
C ALA A 92 -17.37 4.78 4.42
N TYR A 93 -16.61 4.12 5.28
CA TYR A 93 -17.14 3.07 6.17
C TYR A 93 -17.81 3.60 7.44
N ALA A 94 -17.65 4.88 7.78
CA ALA A 94 -18.09 5.42 9.08
C ALA A 94 -19.58 5.18 9.36
N CYS A 95 -20.42 5.23 8.34
CA CYS A 95 -21.88 5.07 8.45
C CYS A 95 -22.39 3.66 8.16
N SER A 96 -21.54 2.76 7.64
CA SER A 96 -21.95 1.43 7.18
C SER A 96 -21.30 0.30 7.99
N VAL A 97 -20.00 0.40 8.25
CA VAL A 97 -19.19 -0.64 8.90
C VAL A 97 -18.18 0.01 9.86
N PRO A 98 -18.61 0.47 11.05
CA PRO A 98 -17.80 1.29 11.95
C PRO A 98 -16.47 0.65 12.38
N GLU A 99 -16.43 -0.67 12.51
CA GLU A 99 -15.22 -1.43 12.81
C GLU A 99 -14.17 -1.33 11.69
N ARG A 100 -14.61 -1.37 10.41
CA ARG A 100 -13.72 -1.15 9.26
C ARG A 100 -13.28 0.30 9.19
N ALA A 101 -14.13 1.26 9.56
CA ALA A 101 -13.75 2.65 9.67
C ALA A 101 -12.68 2.90 10.73
N VAL A 102 -12.74 2.21 11.87
CA VAL A 102 -11.71 2.25 12.91
C VAL A 102 -10.41 1.60 12.41
N ALA A 103 -10.49 0.42 11.80
CA ALA A 103 -9.32 -0.28 11.28
C ALA A 103 -8.59 0.55 10.21
N ALA A 104 -9.32 1.17 9.27
CA ALA A 104 -8.74 2.03 8.24
C ALA A 104 -8.04 3.27 8.83
N ARG A 105 -8.64 3.91 9.84
CA ARG A 105 -8.01 5.04 10.55
C ARG A 105 -6.74 4.63 11.29
N ARG A 106 -6.76 3.51 12.01
CA ARG A 106 -5.58 2.97 12.70
C ARG A 106 -4.45 2.63 11.73
N ALA A 107 -4.80 2.08 10.57
CA ALA A 107 -3.84 1.81 9.51
C ALA A 107 -3.19 3.11 8.99
N ALA A 108 -3.98 4.15 8.73
CA ALA A 108 -3.49 5.45 8.29
C ALA A 108 -2.57 6.12 9.34
N GLU A 109 -2.97 6.12 10.62
CA GLU A 109 -2.18 6.63 11.73
C GLU A 109 -0.83 5.91 11.85
N ARG A 110 -0.85 4.58 11.72
CA ARG A 110 0.35 3.75 11.76
C ARG A 110 1.34 4.11 10.66
N LEU A 111 0.87 4.23 9.41
CA LEU A 111 1.74 4.60 8.28
C LEU A 111 2.24 6.04 8.42
N SER A 112 1.41 6.95 8.91
CA SER A 112 1.78 8.36 9.14
C SER A 112 2.92 8.51 10.17
N ALA A 113 3.04 7.59 11.12
CA ALA A 113 4.13 7.57 12.10
C ALA A 113 5.47 7.13 11.52
N LEU A 114 5.50 6.58 10.29
CA LEU A 114 6.67 5.98 9.66
C LEU A 114 7.20 6.77 8.45
N ARG A 115 6.52 7.86 8.07
CA ARG A 115 6.97 8.76 6.99
C ARG A 115 8.29 9.44 7.32
#